data_AF-A0A2E7DB80-F1
#
_entry.id   AF-A0A2E7DB80-F1
#
_cell.length_a   1.000
_cell.length_b   1.000
_cell.length_c   1.000
_cell.angle_alpha   90.00
_cell.angle_beta   90.00
_cell.angle_gamma   90.00
#
_symmetry.space_group_name_H-M   'P 1'
#
loop_
_entity.id
_entity.type
_entity.pdbx_description
1 polymer ?
#
loop_
_entity_poly.entity_id
_entity_poly.type
_entity_poly.pdbx_seq_one_letter_code
_entity_poly.pdbx_strand_id
1 'polypeptide(L)'
;MLDSPPASPPPNVPELNTNSSDLATLTLKEQLAVHRKKESCNNCHQDIDPWGVPLENFDAIGRWRDQIPSHKKQPATPVDSTSTLPNGKEVKDAFDLKKYLFTERRQAFARSMVKRLMAYGLGRSLDYAIEKPSKS
;
A
#
# COMPACT_ATOMS: atom_id res chain seq x y z
N MET A 1 8.05 2.43 -1.68
CA MET A 1 8.08 1.23 -2.55
C MET A 1 9.28 1.30 -3.51
N LEU A 2 9.70 0.19 -4.16
CA LEU A 2 10.80 0.19 -5.16
C LEU A 2 12.13 0.78 -4.63
N ASP A 3 12.60 0.28 -3.49
CA ASP A 3 13.79 0.77 -2.77
C ASP A 3 13.71 2.23 -2.28
N SER A 4 12.52 2.84 -2.31
CA SER A 4 12.23 4.12 -1.65
C SER A 4 11.36 3.85 -0.42
N PRO A 5 11.92 3.64 0.78
CA PRO A 5 11.13 3.41 1.98
C PRO A 5 10.30 4.66 2.32
N PRO A 6 9.04 4.50 2.81
CA PRO A 6 8.27 5.63 3.31
C PRO A 6 8.95 6.23 4.55
N ALA A 7 8.52 7.42 4.97
CA ALA A 7 8.98 8.02 6.22
C ALA A 7 8.77 7.07 7.41
N SER A 8 9.70 7.10 8.37
CA SER A 8 9.59 6.31 9.59
C SER A 8 8.26 6.61 10.30
N PRO A 9 7.55 5.58 10.82
CA PRO A 9 6.29 5.80 11.50
C PRO A 9 6.50 6.68 12.75
N PRO A 10 5.52 7.54 13.11
CA PRO A 10 5.61 8.32 14.32
C PRO A 10 5.58 7.41 15.57
N PRO A 11 6.23 7.80 16.68
CA PRO A 11 6.10 7.08 17.94
C PRO A 11 4.64 7.12 18.43
N ASN A 12 4.15 6.01 18.98
CA ASN A 12 2.77 5.82 19.46
C ASN A 12 1.68 5.90 18.36
N VAL A 13 1.76 5.06 17.33
CA VAL A 13 0.62 4.83 16.42
C VAL A 13 -0.48 4.06 17.19
N PRO A 14 -1.68 4.62 17.38
CA PRO A 14 -2.78 3.90 18.02
C PRO A 14 -3.28 2.75 17.11
N GLU A 15 -3.76 1.67 17.72
CA GLU A 15 -4.38 0.57 16.97
C GLU A 15 -5.61 1.05 16.18
N LEU A 16 -5.84 0.41 15.03
CA LEU A 16 -7.04 0.64 14.23
C LEU A 16 -8.27 0.13 15.00
N ASN A 17 -9.16 1.04 15.40
CA ASN A 17 -10.46 0.67 15.95
C ASN A 17 -11.36 0.10 14.84
N THR A 18 -11.22 -1.19 14.54
CA THR A 18 -12.02 -1.92 13.56
C THR A 18 -13.48 -2.15 13.99
N ASN A 19 -13.81 -1.83 15.25
CA ASN A 19 -15.10 -2.13 15.87
C ASN A 19 -16.11 -0.98 15.84
N SER A 20 -15.81 0.18 15.26
CA SER A 20 -16.84 1.20 15.05
C SER A 20 -17.81 0.71 13.98
N SER A 21 -19.09 0.60 14.30
CA SER A 21 -20.17 0.12 13.41
C SER A 21 -20.15 0.76 12.04
N ASP A 22 -19.71 2.02 11.98
CA ASP A 22 -19.80 2.88 10.80
C ASP A 22 -18.62 2.69 9.84
N LEU A 23 -17.47 2.16 10.32
CA LEU A 23 -16.33 1.79 9.45
C LEU A 23 -16.50 0.39 8.86
N ALA A 24 -17.20 -0.50 9.56
CA ALA A 24 -17.40 -1.89 9.14
C ALA A 24 -18.27 -2.03 7.88
N THR A 25 -18.99 -0.98 7.49
CA THR A 25 -19.82 -0.93 6.27
C THR A 25 -19.09 -0.30 5.08
N LEU A 26 -17.92 0.31 5.30
CA LEU A 26 -17.13 0.95 4.25
C LEU A 26 -16.21 -0.05 3.56
N THR A 27 -15.88 0.21 2.30
CA THR A 27 -14.82 -0.49 1.58
C THR A 27 -13.45 -0.22 2.22
N LEU A 28 -12.46 -1.07 1.96
CA LEU A 28 -11.10 -0.88 2.51
C LEU A 28 -10.52 0.48 2.14
N LYS A 29 -10.72 0.90 0.88
CA LYS A 29 -10.28 2.21 0.37
C LYS A 29 -10.91 3.37 1.14
N GLU A 30 -12.21 3.29 1.43
CA GLU A 30 -12.94 4.31 2.19
C GLU A 30 -12.53 4.31 3.67
N GLN A 31 -12.39 3.15 4.31
CA GLN A 31 -11.87 3.05 5.68
C GLN A 31 -10.51 3.71 5.81
N LEU A 32 -9.64 3.47 4.82
CA LEU A 32 -8.32 4.05 4.75
C LEU A 32 -8.36 5.56 4.51
N ALA A 33 -9.28 6.05 3.66
CA ALA A 33 -9.50 7.48 3.47
C ALA A 33 -9.95 8.17 4.76
N VAL A 34 -10.84 7.54 5.55
CA VAL A 34 -11.21 8.04 6.88
C VAL A 34 -10.01 8.03 7.83
N HIS A 35 -9.21 6.97 7.82
CA HIS A 35 -8.02 6.85 8.66
C HIS A 35 -6.97 7.93 8.36
N ARG A 36 -6.76 8.24 7.08
CA ARG A 36 -5.82 9.29 6.63
C ARG A 36 -6.25 10.72 6.94
N LYS A 37 -7.47 10.97 7.41
CA LYS A 37 -7.87 12.34 7.84
C LYS A 37 -6.99 12.89 8.96
N LYS A 38 -6.33 12.01 9.73
CA LYS A 38 -5.31 12.42 10.71
C LYS A 38 -4.00 12.72 9.99
N GLU A 39 -3.50 13.94 10.15
CA GLU A 39 -2.25 14.40 9.52
C GLU A 39 -1.06 13.47 9.82
N SER A 40 -0.95 13.00 11.07
CA SER A 40 0.08 12.05 11.48
C SER A 40 0.03 10.71 10.72
N CYS A 41 -1.17 10.23 10.37
CA CYS A 41 -1.35 9.01 9.58
C CYS A 41 -1.09 9.25 8.10
N ASN A 42 -1.54 10.39 7.56
CA ASN A 42 -1.38 10.71 6.15
C ASN A 42 0.10 10.83 5.73
N ASN A 43 0.96 11.30 6.63
CA ASN A 43 2.39 11.50 6.39
C ASN A 43 3.10 10.28 5.79
N CYS A 44 2.75 9.07 6.24
CA CYS A 44 3.31 7.83 5.70
C CYS A 44 2.39 7.21 4.64
N HIS A 45 1.07 7.24 4.85
CA HIS A 45 0.11 6.55 3.99
C HIS A 45 -0.01 7.13 2.58
N GLN A 46 0.30 8.42 2.40
CA GLN A 46 0.35 9.06 1.07
C GLN A 46 1.34 8.38 0.12
N ASP A 47 2.42 7.78 0.63
CA ASP A 47 3.48 7.14 -0.17
C ASP A 47 3.31 5.63 -0.30
N ILE A 48 2.46 5.02 0.52
CA ILE A 48 2.28 3.57 0.62
C ILE A 48 1.05 3.15 -0.16
N ASP A 49 -0.08 3.75 0.19
CA ASP A 49 -1.37 3.22 -0.21
C ASP A 49 -1.68 3.36 -1.69
N PRO A 50 -1.20 4.39 -2.42
CA PRO A 50 -1.42 4.46 -3.86
C PRO A 50 -0.91 3.25 -4.64
N TRP A 51 0.04 2.52 -4.07
CA TRP A 51 0.56 1.30 -4.66
C TRP A 51 -0.28 0.06 -4.35
N GLY A 52 -1.04 0.07 -3.25
CA GLY A 52 -1.88 -1.04 -2.80
C GLY A 52 -3.30 -0.97 -3.34
N VAL A 53 -3.89 0.22 -3.44
CA VAL A 53 -5.27 0.43 -3.93
C VAL A 53 -5.54 -0.21 -5.31
N PRO A 54 -4.60 -0.18 -6.29
CA PRO A 54 -4.81 -0.85 -7.58
C PRO A 54 -4.98 -2.37 -7.47
N LEU A 55 -4.58 -2.98 -6.36
CA LEU A 55 -4.70 -4.41 -6.10
C LEU A 55 -6.02 -4.80 -5.43
N GLU A 56 -6.92 -3.84 -5.17
CA GLU A 56 -8.16 -4.10 -4.43
C GLU A 56 -9.11 -5.10 -5.13
N ASN A 57 -8.96 -5.28 -6.44
CA ASN A 57 -9.66 -6.34 -7.18
C ASN A 57 -9.24 -7.75 -6.78
N PHE A 58 -8.15 -7.95 -6.06
CA PHE A 58 -7.76 -9.24 -5.52
C PHE A 58 -8.28 -9.40 -4.09
N ASP A 59 -8.95 -10.52 -3.80
CA ASP A 59 -9.33 -10.87 -2.43
C ASP A 59 -8.12 -11.41 -1.64
N ALA A 60 -8.34 -11.76 -0.37
CA ALA A 60 -7.29 -12.23 0.54
C ALA A 60 -6.59 -13.53 0.09
N ILE A 61 -7.19 -14.29 -0.83
CA ILE A 61 -6.62 -15.51 -1.40
C ILE A 61 -6.16 -15.32 -2.86
N GLY A 62 -6.21 -14.09 -3.38
CA GLY A 62 -5.72 -13.71 -4.70
C GLY A 62 -6.71 -13.96 -5.84
N ARG A 63 -8.01 -14.16 -5.58
CA ARG A 63 -9.03 -14.24 -6.63
C ARG A 63 -9.46 -12.85 -7.07
N TRP A 64 -9.65 -12.70 -8.38
CA TRP A 64 -10.21 -11.48 -8.95
C TRP A 64 -11.69 -11.33 -8.58
N ARG A 65 -12.09 -10.11 -8.22
CA ARG A 65 -13.48 -9.70 -7.96
C ARG A 65 -13.73 -8.29 -8.51
N ASP A 66 -14.93 -8.09 -9.03
CA ASP A 66 -15.44 -6.77 -9.44
C ASP A 66 -16.37 -6.17 -8.37
N GLN A 67 -16.76 -6.99 -7.37
CA GLN A 67 -17.64 -6.58 -6.29
C GLN A 67 -17.11 -7.03 -4.92
N ILE A 68 -17.31 -6.18 -3.93
CA ILE A 68 -17.02 -6.42 -2.52
C ILE A 68 -18.25 -7.05 -1.88
N PRO A 69 -18.13 -8.28 -1.32
CA PRO A 69 -19.21 -8.87 -0.55
C PRO A 69 -19.56 -7.98 0.63
N SER A 70 -20.83 -7.65 0.80
CA SER A 70 -21.28 -6.87 1.94
C SER A 70 -21.27 -7.70 3.22
N HIS A 71 -20.77 -7.11 4.31
CA HIS A 71 -21.11 -7.54 5.65
C HIS A 71 -22.41 -6.85 6.09
N LYS A 72 -23.43 -7.64 6.50
CA LYS A 72 -24.72 -7.21 7.08
C LYS A 72 -25.78 -6.63 6.11
N LYS A 73 -26.41 -7.50 5.31
CA LYS A 73 -27.64 -7.22 4.51
C LYS A 73 -27.55 -6.04 3.52
N GLN A 74 -26.38 -5.45 3.27
CA GLN A 74 -26.25 -4.43 2.23
C GLN A 74 -25.99 -5.09 0.87
N PRO A 75 -26.30 -4.41 -0.25
CA PRO A 75 -25.91 -4.88 -1.58
C PRO A 75 -24.39 -4.95 -1.71
N ALA A 76 -23.91 -5.80 -2.62
CA ALA A 76 -22.49 -5.83 -2.97
C ALA A 76 -22.07 -4.50 -3.60
N THR A 77 -20.89 -3.99 -3.21
CA THR A 77 -20.36 -2.70 -3.69
C THR A 77 -19.35 -2.94 -4.79
N PRO A 78 -19.36 -2.21 -5.91
CA PRO A 78 -18.31 -2.30 -6.92
C PRO A 78 -16.93 -2.02 -6.32
N VAL A 79 -15.90 -2.74 -6.78
CA VAL A 79 -14.51 -2.45 -6.39
C VAL A 79 -14.05 -1.16 -7.05
N ASP A 80 -13.52 -0.24 -6.25
CA ASP A 80 -12.80 0.93 -6.74
C ASP A 80 -11.29 0.77 -6.50
N SER A 81 -10.59 0.35 -7.55
CA SER A 81 -9.12 0.17 -7.56
C SER A 81 -8.36 1.36 -8.13
N THR A 82 -9.02 2.47 -8.43
CA THR A 82 -8.37 3.65 -9.01
C THR A 82 -7.43 4.32 -8.00
N SER A 83 -6.26 4.78 -8.45
CA SER A 83 -5.30 5.46 -7.58
C SER A 83 -4.39 6.44 -8.31
N THR A 84 -3.94 7.47 -7.59
CA THR A 84 -2.94 8.43 -8.06
C THR A 84 -1.62 8.14 -7.35
N LEU A 85 -0.63 7.67 -8.11
CA LEU A 85 0.70 7.35 -7.61
C LEU A 85 1.44 8.61 -7.12
N PRO A 86 2.51 8.47 -6.29
CA PRO A 86 3.23 9.62 -5.73
C PRO A 86 3.84 10.59 -6.75
N ASN A 87 3.99 10.16 -8.00
CA ASN A 87 4.43 11.02 -9.11
C ASN A 87 3.28 11.71 -9.85
N GLY A 88 2.05 11.64 -9.33
CA GLY A 88 0.85 12.19 -9.95
C GLY A 88 0.23 11.31 -11.05
N LYS A 89 0.81 10.15 -11.38
CA LYS A 89 0.27 9.28 -12.42
C LYS A 89 -0.96 8.53 -11.91
N GLU A 90 -2.07 8.61 -12.65
CA GLU A 90 -3.26 7.81 -12.37
C GLU A 90 -3.12 6.39 -12.93
N VAL A 91 -3.57 5.42 -12.14
CA VAL A 91 -3.69 4.00 -12.50
C VAL A 91 -5.09 3.54 -12.12
N LYS A 92 -5.74 2.78 -13.01
CA LYS A 92 -7.13 2.37 -12.79
C LYS A 92 -7.26 1.07 -12.02
N ASP A 93 -6.28 0.17 -12.19
CA ASP A 93 -6.30 -1.18 -11.66
C ASP A 93 -4.87 -1.78 -11.61
N ALA A 94 -4.80 -3.06 -11.22
CA ALA A 94 -3.57 -3.82 -11.16
C ALA A 94 -2.87 -3.98 -12.52
N PHE A 95 -3.60 -3.99 -13.63
CA PHE A 95 -3.04 -4.13 -14.97
C PHE A 95 -2.35 -2.83 -15.42
N ASP A 96 -2.97 -1.68 -15.17
CA ASP A 96 -2.37 -0.37 -15.38
C ASP A 96 -1.13 -0.18 -14.49
N LEU A 97 -1.20 -0.61 -13.23
CA LEU A 97 -0.04 -0.60 -12.34
C LEU A 97 1.10 -1.48 -12.89
N LYS A 98 0.80 -2.71 -13.32
CA LYS A 98 1.78 -3.61 -13.95
C LYS A 98 2.41 -2.95 -15.19
N LYS A 99 1.60 -2.35 -16.05
CA LYS A 99 2.07 -1.65 -17.26
C LYS A 99 3.00 -0.51 -16.90
N TYR A 100 2.65 0.32 -15.91
CA TYR A 100 3.51 1.39 -15.42
C TYR A 100 4.85 0.86 -14.86
N LEU A 101 4.81 -0.17 -14.02
CA LEU A 101 6.02 -0.78 -13.47
C LEU A 101 6.94 -1.31 -14.58
N PHE A 102 6.37 -1.93 -15.61
CA PHE A 102 7.13 -2.49 -16.72
C PHE A 102 7.71 -1.43 -17.66
N THR A 103 7.00 -0.32 -17.88
CA THR A 103 7.39 0.71 -18.86
C THR A 103 8.27 1.79 -18.25
N GLU A 104 7.94 2.28 -17.06
CA GLU A 104 8.57 3.48 -16.47
C GLU A 104 9.43 3.19 -15.24
N ARG A 105 9.30 2.02 -14.62
CA ARG A 105 10.02 1.67 -13.37
C ARG A 105 10.70 0.30 -13.41
N ARG A 106 10.94 -0.25 -14.61
CA ARG A 106 11.39 -1.63 -14.81
C ARG A 106 12.64 -1.99 -14.01
N GLN A 107 13.67 -1.14 -14.07
CA GLN A 107 14.94 -1.37 -13.37
C GLN A 107 14.76 -1.29 -11.85
N ALA A 108 14.04 -0.28 -11.35
CA ALA A 108 13.77 -0.13 -9.92
C ALA A 108 12.95 -1.31 -9.37
N PHE A 109 11.97 -1.80 -10.13
CA PHE A 109 11.21 -2.99 -9.78
C PHE A 109 12.07 -4.25 -9.73
N ALA A 110 12.85 -4.53 -10.78
CA ALA A 110 13.72 -5.70 -10.83
C ALA A 110 14.75 -5.70 -9.70
N ARG A 111 15.40 -4.56 -9.46
CA ARG A 111 16.35 -4.40 -8.36
C ARG A 111 15.70 -4.64 -7.00
N SER A 112 14.55 -4.01 -6.74
CA SER A 112 13.87 -4.15 -5.45
C SER A 112 13.37 -5.58 -5.21
N MET A 113 12.90 -6.26 -6.27
CA MET A 113 12.50 -7.66 -6.21
C MET A 113 13.69 -8.56 -5.85
N VAL A 114 14.82 -8.44 -6.56
CA VAL A 114 16.03 -9.23 -6.27
C VAL A 114 16.54 -8.94 -4.87
N LYS A 115 16.58 -7.67 -4.45
CA LYS A 115 17.01 -7.27 -3.10
C LYS A 115 16.13 -7.93 -2.03
N ARG A 116 14.80 -7.88 -2.18
CA ARG A 116 13.85 -8.47 -1.22
C ARG A 116 13.93 -9.99 -1.19
N LEU A 117 14.03 -10.63 -2.35
CA LEU A 117 14.17 -12.09 -2.45
C LEU A 117 15.46 -12.59 -1.80
N MET A 118 16.57 -11.91 -2.06
CA MET A 118 17.85 -12.25 -1.44
C MET A 118 17.86 -11.97 0.07
N ALA A 119 17.28 -10.86 0.52
CA ALA A 119 17.12 -10.59 1.96
C ALA A 119 16.29 -11.67 2.65
N TYR A 120 15.19 -12.10 2.03
CA TYR A 120 14.37 -13.22 2.51
C TYR A 120 15.17 -14.53 2.59
N GLY A 121 15.89 -14.88 1.51
CA GLY A 121 16.69 -16.11 1.46
C GLY A 121 17.85 -16.13 2.46
N LEU A 122 18.43 -14.98 2.78
CA LEU A 122 19.51 -14.86 3.78
C LEU A 122 19.00 -14.67 5.21
N GLY A 123 17.70 -14.45 5.41
CA GLY A 123 17.13 -14.12 6.72
C GLY A 123 17.61 -12.80 7.33
N ARG A 124 18.21 -11.91 6.53
CA ARG A 124 18.74 -10.61 6.98
C ARG A 124 18.61 -9.52 5.92
N SER A 125 18.58 -8.26 6.34
CA SER A 125 18.64 -7.14 5.40
C SER A 125 19.97 -7.10 4.66
N LEU A 126 19.92 -6.60 3.42
CA LEU A 126 21.10 -6.37 2.58
C LEU A 126 21.71 -4.98 2.78
N ASP A 127 21.18 -4.21 3.72
CA ASP A 127 21.71 -2.89 4.00
C ASP A 127 23.08 -3.08 4.67
N TYR A 128 24.13 -2.70 3.96
CA TYR A 128 25.43 -2.50 4.58
C TYR A 128 25.25 -1.35 5.56
N ALA A 129 25.53 -1.58 6.85
CA ALA A 129 25.54 -0.53 7.84
C ALA A 129 26.63 0.48 7.46
N ILE A 130 26.29 1.46 6.62
CA ILE A 130 26.96 2.75 6.67
C ILE A 130 26.37 3.39 7.92
N GLU A 131 26.99 3.12 9.06
CA GLU A 131 26.86 3.98 10.23
C GLU A 131 27.04 5.42 9.72
N LYS A 132 25.96 6.21 9.77
CA LYS A 132 26.17 7.66 9.75
C LYS A 132 27.02 7.94 10.99
N PRO A 133 28.19 8.59 10.86
CA PRO A 133 28.97 8.95 12.03
C PRO A 133 28.05 9.74 12.96
N SER A 134 28.03 9.36 14.24
CA SER A 134 27.27 10.11 15.24
C SER A 134 27.72 11.57 15.13
N LYS A 135 26.75 12.47 14.99
CA LYS A 135 27.04 13.89 15.20
C LYS A 135 27.35 14.02 16.68
N SER A 136 28.65 14.08 16.99
CA SER A 136 29.13 14.57 18.27
C SER A 136 29.06 16.09 18.31
#